data_AF-A0AAU4BGR0-F1
#
_entry.id   AF-A0AAU4BGR0-F1
#
_cell.length_a   1.000
_cell.length_b   1.000
_cell.length_c   1.000
_cell.angle_alpha   90.00
_cell.angle_beta   90.00
_cell.angle_gamma   90.00
#
_symmetry.space_group_name_H-M   'P 1'
#
loop_
_entity.id
_entity.type
_entity.pdbx_description
1 polymer ?
#
loop_
_entity_poly.entity_id
_entity_poly.type
_entity_poly.pdbx_seq_one_letter_code
_entity_poly.pdbx_strand_id
1 'polypeptide(L)'
;MNTEPRAAPPAGRPDPAPPRWAAKPVGRLTAGELAEALAYLERHRPDDDVLGRALAGEFARRTAAAEFARHTATTRPAPPRGP
;
A
#
# COMPACT_ATOMS: atom_id res chain seq x y z
N MET A 1 -35.40 -38.75 6.44
CA MET A 1 -34.96 -37.44 5.89
C MET A 1 -34.82 -36.49 7.07
N ASN A 2 -33.62 -36.42 7.66
CA ASN A 2 -33.35 -35.52 8.79
C ASN A 2 -32.69 -34.25 8.24
N THR A 3 -33.42 -33.13 8.29
CA THR A 3 -32.88 -31.82 7.97
C THR A 3 -32.09 -31.34 9.17
N GLU A 4 -30.76 -31.37 9.07
CA GLU A 4 -29.90 -30.77 10.08
C GLU A 4 -30.13 -29.24 10.11
N PRO A 5 -30.23 -28.62 11.30
CA PRO A 5 -30.34 -27.19 11.41
C PRO A 5 -29.03 -26.57 10.92
N ARG A 6 -29.11 -25.81 9.82
CA ARG A 6 -27.99 -25.04 9.28
C ARG A 6 -27.44 -24.15 10.39
N ALA A 7 -26.21 -24.45 10.84
CA ALA A 7 -25.48 -23.63 11.78
C ALA A 7 -25.44 -22.18 11.26
N ALA A 8 -25.97 -21.26 12.05
CA ALA A 8 -25.88 -19.83 11.78
C ALA A 8 -24.38 -19.43 11.72
N PRO A 9 -23.97 -18.54 10.81
CA PRO A 9 -22.62 -18.01 10.82
C PRO A 9 -22.33 -17.37 12.19
N PRO A 10 -21.13 -17.54 12.75
CA PRO A 10 -20.80 -16.98 14.06
C PRO A 10 -21.04 -15.48 14.04
N ALA A 11 -21.90 -15.02 14.94
CA ALA A 11 -22.21 -13.61 15.13
C ALA A 11 -20.93 -12.83 15.39
N GLY A 12 -20.60 -11.96 14.43
CA GLY A 12 -19.79 -10.74 14.56
C GLY A 12 -18.65 -10.77 15.55
N ARG A 13 -17.46 -11.21 15.10
CA ARG A 13 -16.27 -10.45 15.53
C ARG A 13 -16.46 -9.03 15.01
N PRO A 14 -16.32 -7.98 15.84
CA PRO A 14 -16.23 -6.63 15.29
C PRO A 14 -15.11 -6.66 14.27
N ASP A 15 -15.39 -6.24 13.04
CA ASP A 15 -14.35 -6.09 12.04
C ASP A 15 -13.23 -5.26 12.67
N PRO A 16 -11.96 -5.73 12.60
CA PRO A 16 -10.86 -4.94 13.11
C PRO A 16 -10.95 -3.56 12.47
N ALA A 17 -10.90 -2.53 13.31
CA ALA A 17 -11.04 -1.15 12.86
C ALA A 17 -10.16 -0.95 11.62
N PRO A 18 -10.71 -0.41 10.52
CA PRO A 18 -9.99 -0.33 9.26
C PRO A 18 -8.67 0.41 9.51
N PRO A 19 -7.55 -0.11 8.96
CA PRO A 19 -6.25 0.46 9.26
C PRO A 19 -6.23 1.94 8.84
N ARG A 20 -5.54 2.78 9.61
CA ARG A 20 -5.55 4.25 9.46
C ARG A 20 -5.23 4.75 8.04
N TRP A 21 -4.49 3.96 7.27
CA TRP A 21 -4.14 4.27 5.89
C TRP A 21 -5.32 4.04 4.92
N ALA A 22 -6.29 3.18 5.25
CA ALA A 22 -7.43 2.86 4.40
C ALA A 22 -8.40 4.04 4.21
N ALA A 23 -8.38 5.02 5.11
CA ALA A 23 -9.13 6.27 4.96
C ALA A 23 -8.43 7.30 4.05
N LYS A 24 -7.19 7.02 3.61
CA LYS A 24 -6.39 7.97 2.83
C LYS A 24 -6.50 7.66 1.34
N PRO A 25 -6.57 8.68 0.47
CA PRO A 25 -6.39 8.45 -0.96
C PRO A 25 -4.97 7.94 -1.22
N VAL A 26 -4.81 7.05 -2.19
CA VAL A 26 -3.52 6.43 -2.54
C VAL A 26 -2.41 7.47 -2.74
N GLY A 27 -2.74 8.61 -3.37
CA GLY A 27 -1.86 9.77 -3.54
C GLY A 27 -1.27 10.38 -2.26
N ARG A 28 -1.85 10.09 -1.09
CA ARG A 28 -1.43 10.63 0.22
C ARG A 28 -0.85 9.58 1.17
N LEU A 29 -0.75 8.32 0.75
CA LEU A 29 -0.11 7.27 1.53
C LEU A 29 1.40 7.54 1.63
N THR A 30 2.03 7.32 2.76
CA THR A 30 3.50 7.28 2.82
C THR A 30 4.04 5.98 2.23
N ALA A 31 5.35 5.89 1.97
CA ALA A 31 5.98 4.64 1.54
C ALA A 31 5.77 3.50 2.55
N GLY A 32 5.84 3.80 3.85
CA GLY A 32 5.56 2.84 4.92
C GLY A 32 4.11 2.38 4.93
N GLU A 33 3.16 3.28 4.69
CA GLU A 33 1.73 2.93 4.61
C GLU A 33 1.38 2.12 3.36
N LEU A 34 2.08 2.36 2.23
CA LEU A 34 1.94 1.53 1.03
C LEU A 34 2.43 0.10 1.30
N ALA A 35 3.56 -0.07 1.98
CA ALA A 35 4.06 -1.38 2.36
C ALA A 35 3.12 -2.09 3.36
N GLU A 36 2.59 -1.35 4.35
CA GLU A 36 1.61 -1.86 5.30
C GLU A 36 0.31 -2.29 4.59
N ALA A 37 -0.13 -1.54 3.59
CA ALA A 37 -1.31 -1.87 2.79
C ALA A 37 -1.12 -3.15 1.97
N LEU A 38 0.03 -3.33 1.32
CA LEU A 38 0.34 -4.56 0.58
C LEU A 38 0.35 -5.78 1.51
N ALA A 39 1.04 -5.68 2.64
CA ALA A 39 1.11 -6.77 3.61
C ALA A 39 -0.27 -7.06 4.25
N TYR A 40 -1.15 -6.06 4.36
CA TYR A 40 -2.52 -6.26 4.81
C TYR A 40 -3.34 -7.02 3.76
N LEU A 41 -3.23 -6.68 2.48
CA LEU A 41 -3.94 -7.37 1.41
C LEU A 41 -3.52 -8.83 1.28
N GLU A 42 -2.22 -9.13 1.34
CA GLU A 42 -1.73 -10.51 1.32
C GLU A 42 -2.35 -11.37 2.44
N ARG A 43 -2.59 -10.77 3.61
CA ARG A 43 -3.12 -11.48 4.79
C ARG A 43 -4.64 -11.57 4.84
N HIS A 44 -5.35 -10.59 4.30
CA HIS A 44 -6.80 -10.46 4.51
C HIS A 44 -7.62 -10.54 3.22
N ARG A 45 -7.03 -10.21 2.08
CA ARG A 45 -7.66 -10.20 0.77
C ARG A 45 -6.70 -10.65 -0.33
N PRO A 46 -6.20 -11.91 -0.27
CA PRO A 46 -5.28 -12.44 -1.27
C PRO A 46 -5.90 -12.49 -2.67
N ASP A 47 -7.23 -12.54 -2.76
CA ASP A 47 -7.97 -12.57 -4.03
C ASP A 47 -8.12 -11.18 -4.69
N ASP A 48 -7.79 -10.08 -3.99
CA ASP A 48 -7.92 -8.71 -4.50
C ASP A 48 -6.65 -8.25 -5.24
N ASP A 49 -6.31 -8.99 -6.31
CA ASP A 49 -5.13 -8.77 -7.14
C ASP A 49 -5.09 -7.38 -7.80
N VAL A 50 -6.27 -6.83 -8.13
CA VAL A 50 -6.38 -5.53 -8.80
C VAL A 50 -5.91 -4.43 -7.86
N LEU A 51 -6.40 -4.44 -6.61
CA LEU A 51 -5.98 -3.47 -5.61
C LEU A 51 -4.51 -3.65 -5.23
N GLY A 52 -4.06 -4.91 -5.08
CA GLY A 52 -2.65 -5.23 -4.83
C GLY A 52 -1.72 -4.68 -5.91
N ARG A 53 -2.04 -4.91 -7.19
CA ARG A 53 -1.25 -4.40 -8.33
C ARG A 53 -1.26 -2.87 -8.41
N ALA A 54 -2.39 -2.23 -8.14
CA ALA A 54 -2.48 -0.77 -8.15
C ALA A 54 -1.57 -0.14 -7.08
N LEU A 55 -1.56 -0.69 -5.86
CA LEU A 55 -0.69 -0.23 -4.78
C LEU A 55 0.78 -0.48 -5.08
N ALA A 56 1.12 -1.66 -5.62
CA ALA A 56 2.48 -1.99 -6.03
C ALA A 56 3.00 -1.05 -7.14
N GLY A 57 2.15 -0.71 -8.12
CA GLY A 57 2.46 0.24 -9.19
C GLY A 57 2.75 1.65 -8.68
N GLU A 58 1.94 2.14 -7.73
CA GLU A 58 2.19 3.44 -7.10
C GLU A 58 3.48 3.45 -6.28
N PHE A 59 3.74 2.38 -5.52
CA PHE A 59 4.96 2.22 -4.75
C PHE A 59 6.20 2.24 -5.65
N ALA A 60 6.17 1.51 -6.77
CA ALA A 60 7.24 1.49 -7.77
C ALA A 60 7.47 2.88 -8.38
N ARG A 61 6.40 3.58 -8.78
CA ARG A 61 6.48 4.95 -9.33
C ARG A 61 7.16 5.92 -8.36
N ARG A 62 6.76 5.92 -7.09
CA ARG A 62 7.33 6.84 -6.08
C ARG A 62 8.76 6.53 -5.74
N THR A 63 9.09 5.24 -5.68
CA THR A 63 10.47 4.80 -5.48
C THR A 63 11.34 5.26 -6.64
N ALA A 64 10.90 5.04 -7.89
CA ALA A 64 11.61 5.52 -9.07
C ALA A 64 11.77 7.05 -9.09
N ALA A 65 10.72 7.81 -8.75
CA ALA A 65 10.79 9.27 -8.67
C ALA A 65 11.78 9.75 -7.59
N ALA A 66 11.79 9.10 -6.42
CA ALA A 66 12.73 9.42 -5.34
C ALA A 66 14.18 9.10 -5.73
N GLU A 67 14.44 7.95 -6.34
CA GLU A 67 15.78 7.58 -6.80
C GLU A 67 16.27 8.49 -7.94
N PHE A 68 15.39 8.86 -8.88
CA PHE A 68 15.71 9.83 -9.92
C PHE A 68 16.09 11.20 -9.33
N ALA A 69 15.33 11.69 -8.34
CA ALA A 69 15.64 12.94 -7.65
C ALA A 69 16.99 12.87 -6.92
N ARG A 70 17.33 11.74 -6.30
CA ARG A 70 18.65 11.52 -5.69
C ARG A 70 19.77 11.55 -6.73
N HIS A 71 19.60 10.83 -7.83
CA HIS A 71 20.62 10.74 -8.88
C HIS A 71 20.92 12.11 -9.53
N THR A 72 19.88 12.91 -9.78
CA THR A 72 20.01 14.27 -10.32
C THR A 72 20.62 15.25 -9.31
N ALA A 73 20.34 15.09 -8.01
CA ALA A 73 20.98 15.87 -6.96
C ALA A 73 22.49 15.58 -6.84
N THR A 74 22.89 14.32 -6.99
CA THR A 74 24.31 13.91 -6.98
C THR A 74 25.05 14.33 -8.27
N THR A 75 24.35 14.35 -9.41
CA THR A 75 24.96 14.66 -10.71
C THR A 75 25.08 16.16 -10.98
N ARG A 76 24.40 17.03 -10.20
CA ARG A 76 24.48 18.48 -10.39
C ARG A 76 25.93 18.97 -10.18
N PRO A 77 26.62 19.45 -11.21
CA PRO A 77 27.96 20.00 -11.05
C PRO A 77 27.88 21.22 -10.13
N ALA A 78 28.84 21.34 -9.20
CA ALA A 78 28.98 22.55 -8.40
C ALA A 78 29.18 23.75 -9.37
N PRO A 79 28.48 24.89 -9.15
CA PRO A 79 28.73 26.07 -9.98
C PRO A 79 30.22 26.44 -9.89
N PRO A 80 30.86 26.85 -11.00
CA PRO A 80 32.24 27.28 -10.96
C PRO A 80 32.35 28.41 -9.95
N ARG A 81 33.13 28.18 -8.88
CA ARG A 81 33.55 29.26 -8.00
C ARG A 81 34.47 30.13 -8.84
N GLY A 82 33.91 31.25 -9.32
CA GLY A 82 34.66 32.26 -10.05
C GLY A 82 35.82 32.81 -9.22
N PRO A 83 36.84 33.38 -9.89
CA PRO A 83 38.13 33.73 -9.31
C PRO A 83 38.04 34.75 -8.16
#